data_AF-A0A8J3X3V6-F1
#
_entry.id   AF-A0A8J3X3V6-F1
#
_cell.length_a   1.000
_cell.length_b   1.000
_cell.length_c   1.000
_cell.angle_alpha   90.00
_cell.angle_beta   90.00
_cell.angle_gamma   90.00
#
_symmetry.space_group_name_H-M   'P 1'
#
loop_
_entity.id
_entity.type
_entity.pdbx_description
1 polymer ?
#
loop_
_entity_poly.entity_id
_entity_poly.type
_entity_poly.pdbx_seq_one_letter_code
_entity_poly.pdbx_strand_id
1 'polypeptide(L)'
;MNDALSISVTVAALVVAIVSAFIAWSSARTARLSSRAGHIQNLFLANQAALDHPELWMDVHGIPPETSEREARALVYLSVLLDGYLVAHDLRTGGDFDRMLREMKRDGDSLCRMLAIPENAARWEIVKNHSYGDFEPGFIAAVEALIAHEQAKRRN
;
A
#
# COMPACT_ATOMS: atom_id res chain seq x y z
N MET A 1 -8.55 56.18 -10.52
CA MET A 1 -9.37 55.49 -9.49
C MET A 1 -9.30 53.95 -9.62
N ASN A 2 -8.15 53.37 -10.04
CA ASN A 2 -8.12 51.96 -10.48
C ASN A 2 -7.07 51.05 -9.81
N ASP A 3 -6.00 51.59 -9.20
CA ASP A 3 -4.92 50.72 -8.70
C ASP A 3 -5.27 50.07 -7.35
N ALA A 4 -5.90 50.81 -6.44
CA ALA A 4 -6.31 50.28 -5.14
C ALA A 4 -7.37 49.17 -5.28
N LEU A 5 -8.34 49.35 -6.18
CA LEU A 5 -9.37 48.36 -6.49
C LEU A 5 -8.77 47.12 -7.15
N SER A 6 -7.83 47.29 -8.09
CA SER A 6 -7.11 46.17 -8.71
C SER A 6 -6.32 45.37 -7.68
N ILE A 7 -5.58 46.04 -6.79
CA ILE A 7 -4.81 45.37 -5.72
C ILE A 7 -5.74 44.59 -4.80
N SER A 8 -6.86 45.18 -4.37
CA SER A 8 -7.83 44.49 -3.52
C SER A 8 -8.43 43.25 -4.20
N VAL A 9 -8.75 43.31 -5.49
CA VAL A 9 -9.26 42.17 -6.25
C VAL A 9 -8.19 41.08 -6.41
N THR A 10 -6.94 41.45 -6.69
CA THR A 10 -5.83 40.49 -6.79
C THR A 10 -5.54 39.80 -5.47
N VAL A 11 -5.58 40.52 -4.34
CA VAL A 11 -5.40 39.94 -3.00
C VAL A 11 -6.55 38.99 -2.68
N ALA A 12 -7.80 39.37 -2.96
CA ALA A 12 -8.96 38.51 -2.76
C ALA A 12 -8.86 37.23 -3.62
N ALA A 13 -8.46 37.34 -4.88
CA ALA A 13 -8.26 36.20 -5.77
C ALA A 13 -7.16 35.26 -5.28
N LEU A 14 -6.05 35.80 -4.76
CA LEU A 14 -4.95 35.01 -4.19
C LEU A 14 -5.41 34.23 -2.95
N VAL A 15 -6.16 34.88 -2.05
CA VAL A 15 -6.71 34.23 -0.85
C VAL A 15 -7.66 33.11 -1.24
N VAL A 16 -8.55 33.34 -2.21
CA VAL A 16 -9.46 32.31 -2.73
C VAL A 16 -8.67 31.14 -3.32
N ALA A 17 -7.63 31.40 -4.13
CA ALA A 17 -6.80 30.34 -4.72
C ALA A 17 -6.08 29.49 -3.67
N ILE A 18 -5.53 30.12 -2.61
CA ILE A 18 -4.87 29.42 -1.51
C ILE A 18 -5.86 28.53 -0.76
N VAL A 19 -7.05 29.07 -0.44
CA VAL A 19 -8.10 28.32 0.27
C VAL A 19 -8.61 27.17 -0.59
N SER A 20 -8.85 27.38 -1.89
CA SER A 20 -9.26 26.33 -2.82
C SER A 20 -8.21 25.23 -2.97
N ALA A 21 -6.92 25.58 -3.05
CA ALA A 21 -5.84 24.60 -3.10
C ALA A 21 -5.75 23.78 -1.81
N PHE A 22 -5.93 24.42 -0.65
CA PHE A 22 -5.97 23.73 0.64
C PHE A 22 -7.16 22.77 0.75
N ILE A 23 -8.35 23.22 0.34
CA ILE A 23 -9.55 22.38 0.32
C ILE A 23 -9.34 21.20 -0.64
N ALA A 24 -8.87 21.44 -1.86
CA ALA A 24 -8.59 20.39 -2.84
C ALA A 24 -7.56 19.36 -2.31
N TRP A 25 -6.49 19.82 -1.66
CA TRP A 25 -5.52 18.93 -1.00
C TRP A 25 -6.15 18.14 0.15
N SER A 26 -6.94 18.79 1.01
CA SER A 26 -7.62 18.12 2.12
C SER A 26 -8.64 17.09 1.63
N SER A 27 -9.42 17.43 0.59
CA SER A 27 -10.41 16.55 -0.01
C SER A 27 -9.74 15.40 -0.75
N ALA A 28 -8.64 15.63 -1.46
CA ALA A 28 -7.85 14.55 -2.07
C ALA A 28 -7.25 13.63 -1.00
N ARG A 29 -6.79 14.19 0.13
CA ARG A 29 -6.28 13.41 1.27
C ARG A 29 -7.41 12.58 1.91
N THR A 30 -8.57 13.18 2.17
CA THR A 30 -9.72 12.48 2.76
C THR A 30 -10.29 11.45 1.79
N ALA A 31 -10.34 11.74 0.48
CA ALA A 31 -10.77 10.80 -0.55
C ALA A 31 -9.81 9.61 -0.66
N ARG A 32 -8.49 9.84 -0.59
CA ARG A 32 -7.49 8.76 -0.52
C ARG A 32 -7.67 7.91 0.74
N LEU A 33 -7.94 8.53 1.88
CA LEU A 33 -8.17 7.82 3.15
C LEU A 33 -9.50 7.05 3.14
N SER A 34 -10.57 7.58 2.57
CA SER A 34 -11.87 6.92 2.50
C SER A 34 -11.91 5.82 1.43
N SER A 35 -11.24 6.00 0.29
CA SER A 35 -11.05 4.95 -0.71
C SER A 35 -10.18 3.81 -0.16
N ARG A 36 -9.14 4.13 0.61
CA ARG A 36 -8.29 3.13 1.31
C ARG A 36 -9.06 2.37 2.37
N ALA A 37 -9.76 3.06 3.27
CA ALA A 37 -10.50 2.40 4.35
C ALA A 37 -11.57 1.45 3.77
N GLY A 38 -12.29 1.88 2.72
CA GLY A 38 -13.22 1.03 1.99
C GLY A 38 -12.54 -0.15 1.30
N HIS A 39 -11.38 0.05 0.66
CA HIS A 39 -10.64 -1.01 -0.01
C HIS A 39 -10.07 -2.04 0.97
N ILE A 40 -9.46 -1.60 2.07
CA ILE A 40 -8.90 -2.46 3.13
C ILE A 40 -10.02 -3.22 3.84
N GLN A 41 -11.15 -2.58 4.13
CA GLN A 41 -12.31 -3.25 4.74
C GLN A 41 -12.95 -4.27 3.78
N ASN A 42 -13.02 -3.95 2.48
CA ASN A 42 -13.50 -4.89 1.47
C ASN A 42 -12.54 -6.06 1.28
N LEU A 43 -11.22 -5.84 1.30
CA LEU A 43 -10.21 -6.91 1.28
C LEU A 43 -10.28 -7.76 2.55
N PHE A 44 -10.44 -7.17 3.72
CA PHE A 44 -10.61 -7.93 4.96
C PHE A 44 -11.86 -8.82 4.94
N LEU A 45 -12.99 -8.28 4.49
CA LEU A 45 -14.24 -9.05 4.33
C LEU A 45 -14.11 -10.11 3.23
N ALA A 46 -13.43 -9.79 2.13
CA ALA A 46 -13.20 -10.74 1.04
C ALA A 46 -12.26 -11.86 1.49
N ASN A 47 -11.21 -11.56 2.25
CA ASN A 47 -10.30 -12.51 2.89
C ASN A 47 -11.04 -13.39 3.91
N GLN A 48 -12.01 -12.83 4.65
CA GLN A 48 -12.82 -13.58 5.59
C GLN A 48 -13.79 -14.53 4.87
N ALA A 49 -14.49 -14.07 3.83
CA ALA A 49 -15.36 -14.92 3.00
C ALA A 49 -14.58 -16.03 2.30
N ALA A 50 -13.37 -15.71 1.85
CA ALA A 50 -12.38 -16.63 1.34
C ALA A 50 -12.01 -17.73 2.35
N LEU A 51 -11.84 -17.42 3.64
CA LEU A 51 -11.53 -18.45 4.65
C LEU A 51 -12.66 -19.47 4.83
N ASP A 52 -13.91 -19.02 4.69
CA ASP A 52 -15.10 -19.87 4.77
C ASP A 52 -15.37 -20.64 3.46
N HIS A 53 -14.91 -20.10 2.32
CA HIS A 53 -15.05 -20.65 0.97
C HIS A 53 -13.70 -20.63 0.22
N PRO A 54 -12.82 -21.62 0.47
CA PRO A 54 -11.46 -21.66 -0.10
C PRO A 54 -11.42 -21.66 -1.63
N GLU A 55 -12.49 -22.14 -2.27
CA GLU A 55 -12.68 -22.11 -3.72
C GLU A 55 -12.71 -20.68 -4.29
N LEU A 56 -13.11 -19.69 -3.49
CA LEU A 56 -13.18 -18.28 -3.89
C LEU A 56 -11.83 -17.56 -3.81
N TRP A 57 -10.78 -18.20 -3.27
CA TRP A 57 -9.45 -17.59 -3.13
C TRP A 57 -8.88 -17.09 -4.45
N MET A 58 -9.09 -17.86 -5.51
CA MET A 58 -8.57 -17.48 -6.82
C MET A 58 -9.32 -16.28 -7.40
N ASP A 59 -10.65 -16.25 -7.26
CA ASP A 59 -11.47 -15.15 -7.77
C ASP A 59 -11.30 -13.87 -6.95
N VAL A 60 -11.26 -13.97 -5.62
CA VAL A 60 -11.13 -12.82 -4.70
C VAL A 60 -9.77 -12.14 -4.85
N HIS A 61 -8.71 -12.91 -5.05
CA HIS A 61 -7.34 -12.38 -5.15
C HIS A 61 -6.85 -12.25 -6.60
N GLY A 62 -7.71 -12.54 -7.58
CA GLY A 62 -7.35 -12.51 -9.01
C GLY A 62 -6.21 -13.47 -9.38
N ILE A 63 -6.07 -14.58 -8.66
CA ILE A 63 -5.04 -15.60 -8.92
C ILE A 63 -5.47 -16.42 -10.14
N PRO A 64 -4.56 -16.71 -11.10
CA PRO A 64 -4.91 -17.47 -12.29
C PRO A 64 -5.48 -18.86 -11.93
N PRO A 65 -6.57 -19.31 -12.57
CA PRO A 65 -7.26 -20.57 -12.24
C PRO A 65 -6.41 -21.83 -12.46
N GLU A 66 -5.35 -21.73 -13.27
CA GLU A 66 -4.35 -22.79 -13.45
C GLU A 66 -3.38 -22.95 -12.27
N THR A 67 -3.40 -22.02 -11.31
CA THR A 67 -2.54 -22.05 -10.13
C THR A 67 -2.94 -23.20 -9.23
N SER A 68 -1.97 -24.04 -8.82
CA SER A 68 -2.25 -25.13 -7.89
C SER A 68 -2.82 -24.58 -6.56
N GLU A 69 -3.74 -25.30 -5.94
CA GLU A 69 -4.38 -24.89 -4.68
C GLU A 69 -3.37 -24.57 -3.56
N ARG A 70 -2.25 -25.30 -3.51
CA ARG A 70 -1.15 -25.02 -2.59
C ARG A 70 -0.49 -23.67 -2.85
N GLU A 71 -0.27 -23.33 -4.12
CA GLU A 71 0.38 -22.07 -4.50
C GLU A 71 -0.59 -20.90 -4.34
N ALA A 72 -1.87 -21.08 -4.68
CA ALA A 72 -2.91 -20.10 -4.44
C ALA A 72 -2.99 -19.72 -2.95
N ARG A 73 -2.98 -20.72 -2.05
CA ARG A 73 -2.88 -20.50 -0.59
C ARG A 73 -1.67 -19.65 -0.19
N ALA A 74 -0.51 -19.94 -0.78
CA ALA A 74 0.72 -19.23 -0.44
C ALA A 74 0.65 -17.75 -0.88
N LEU A 75 0.06 -17.48 -2.05
CA LEU A 75 -0.17 -16.12 -2.55
C LEU A 75 -1.16 -15.35 -1.66
N VAL A 76 -2.29 -15.97 -1.30
CA VAL A 76 -3.28 -15.37 -0.39
C VAL A 76 -2.64 -15.05 0.96
N TYR A 77 -1.94 -16.00 1.56
CA TYR A 77 -1.28 -15.80 2.85
C TYR A 77 -0.28 -14.65 2.81
N LEU A 78 0.53 -14.57 1.74
CA LEU A 78 1.47 -13.48 1.54
C LEU A 78 0.75 -12.13 1.42
N SER A 79 -0.33 -12.05 0.63
CA SER A 79 -1.12 -10.83 0.47
C SER A 79 -1.71 -10.35 1.81
N VAL A 80 -2.36 -11.25 2.57
CA VAL A 80 -2.96 -10.93 3.88
C VAL A 80 -1.92 -10.41 4.86
N LEU A 81 -0.74 -11.05 4.88
CA LEU A 81 0.33 -10.64 5.78
C LEU A 81 0.88 -9.26 5.42
N LEU A 82 1.10 -9.00 4.12
CA LEU A 82 1.55 -7.70 3.63
C LEU A 82 0.51 -6.59 3.90
N ASP A 83 -0.79 -6.88 3.75
CA ASP A 83 -1.87 -5.96 4.11
C ASP A 83 -1.84 -5.62 5.60
N GLY A 84 -1.64 -6.64 6.46
CA GLY A 84 -1.48 -6.44 7.89
C GLY A 84 -0.32 -5.49 8.23
N TYR A 85 0.81 -5.65 7.54
CA TYR A 85 1.96 -4.75 7.70
C TYR A 85 1.68 -3.34 7.18
N LEU A 86 1.07 -3.23 5.99
CA LEU A 86 0.66 -1.95 5.42
C LEU A 86 -0.23 -1.18 6.40
N VAL A 87 -1.28 -1.81 6.93
CA VAL A 87 -2.22 -1.20 7.87
C VAL A 87 -1.54 -0.83 9.19
N ALA A 88 -0.79 -1.77 9.79
CA ALA A 88 -0.14 -1.54 11.07
C ALA A 88 0.87 -0.38 11.00
N HIS A 89 1.63 -0.29 9.91
CA HIS A 89 2.58 0.80 9.72
C HIS A 89 1.90 2.10 9.32
N ASP A 90 0.88 2.09 8.46
CA ASP A 90 0.12 3.30 8.12
C ASP A 90 -0.48 3.95 9.39
N LEU A 91 -1.06 3.14 10.28
CA LEU A 91 -1.57 3.61 11.57
C LEU A 91 -0.47 4.15 12.50
N ARG A 92 0.72 3.53 12.51
CA ARG A 92 1.82 3.89 13.41
C ARG A 92 2.63 5.10 12.93
N THR A 93 2.85 5.21 11.63
CA THR A 93 3.77 6.20 11.05
C THR A 93 3.07 7.21 10.14
N GLY A 94 1.76 7.10 9.94
CA GLY A 94 0.99 7.99 9.08
C GLY A 94 1.33 7.84 7.59
N GLY A 95 1.73 6.64 7.17
CA GLY A 95 2.13 6.33 5.79
C GLY A 95 3.58 6.67 5.45
N ASP A 96 4.44 6.93 6.44
CA ASP A 96 5.89 7.07 6.24
C ASP A 96 6.54 5.69 6.04
N PHE A 97 6.57 5.24 4.78
CA PHE A 97 7.13 3.95 4.36
C PHE A 97 8.67 3.92 4.37
N ASP A 98 9.34 5.06 4.27
CA ASP A 98 10.80 5.14 4.42
C ASP A 98 11.21 4.85 5.86
N ARG A 99 10.43 5.35 6.82
CA ARG A 99 10.60 5.00 8.23
C ARG A 99 10.32 3.53 8.49
N MET A 100 9.25 2.97 7.91
CA MET A 100 8.98 1.52 7.98
C MET A 100 10.19 0.72 7.47
N LEU A 101 10.71 1.06 6.28
CA LEU A 101 11.88 0.41 5.69
C LEU A 101 13.10 0.42 6.62
N ARG A 102 13.41 1.58 7.22
CA ARG A 102 14.55 1.71 8.15
C ARG A 102 14.36 0.87 9.42
N GLU A 103 13.17 0.94 10.02
CA GLU A 103 12.85 0.20 11.24
C GLU A 103 12.91 -1.32 10.99
N MET A 104 12.34 -1.79 9.88
CA MET A 104 12.35 -3.20 9.50
C MET A 104 13.75 -3.75 9.22
N LYS A 105 14.59 -2.99 8.51
CA LYS A 105 15.99 -3.35 8.25
C LYS A 105 16.81 -3.45 9.55
N ARG A 106 16.58 -2.53 10.49
CA ARG A 106 17.29 -2.49 11.77
C ARG A 106 16.89 -3.65 12.67
N ASP A 107 15.59 -3.91 12.78
CA ASP A 107 15.05 -4.82 13.78
C ASP A 107 15.06 -6.29 13.30
N GLY A 108 15.36 -6.54 12.02
CA GLY A 108 15.46 -7.91 11.48
C GLY A 108 14.12 -8.64 11.53
N ASP A 109 13.05 -7.93 11.20
CA ASP A 109 11.68 -8.38 11.45
C ASP A 109 11.33 -9.65 10.65
N SER A 110 10.33 -10.37 11.14
CA SER A 110 9.78 -11.60 10.56
C SER A 110 9.39 -11.44 9.08
N LEU A 111 8.85 -10.28 8.67
CA LEU A 111 8.58 -9.97 7.27
C LEU A 111 9.85 -10.02 6.40
N CYS A 112 10.96 -9.42 6.86
CA CYS A 112 12.22 -9.42 6.13
C CYS A 112 12.70 -10.85 5.87
N ARG A 113 12.70 -11.67 6.92
CA ARG A 113 13.10 -13.09 6.82
C ARG A 113 12.22 -13.91 5.89
N MET A 114 10.91 -13.63 5.88
CA MET A 114 9.96 -14.28 4.99
C MET A 114 10.17 -13.86 3.53
N LEU A 115 10.33 -12.56 3.27
CA LEU A 115 10.59 -12.00 1.94
C LEU A 115 11.96 -12.41 1.37
N ALA A 116 12.92 -12.74 2.25
CA ALA A 116 14.24 -13.25 1.87
C ALA A 116 14.20 -14.65 1.23
N ILE A 117 13.10 -15.38 1.36
CA ILE A 117 12.91 -16.70 0.73
C ILE A 117 12.65 -16.50 -0.77
N PRO A 118 13.44 -17.08 -1.68
CA PRO A 118 13.33 -16.83 -3.13
C PRO A 118 11.92 -17.04 -3.69
N GLU A 119 11.23 -18.08 -3.22
CA GLU A 119 9.86 -18.39 -3.63
C GLU A 119 8.89 -17.28 -3.21
N ASN A 120 9.09 -16.67 -2.04
CA ASN A 120 8.24 -15.56 -1.58
C ASN A 120 8.55 -14.26 -2.32
N ALA A 121 9.82 -14.03 -2.69
CA ALA A 121 10.17 -12.92 -3.56
C ALA A 121 9.54 -13.07 -4.97
N ALA A 122 9.48 -14.28 -5.52
CA ALA A 122 8.77 -14.55 -6.77
C ALA A 122 7.25 -14.34 -6.62
N ARG A 123 6.66 -14.79 -5.51
CA ARG A 123 5.24 -14.55 -5.19
C ARG A 123 4.92 -13.07 -5.01
N TRP A 124 5.85 -12.28 -4.47
CA TRP A 124 5.68 -10.83 -4.36
C TRP A 124 5.42 -10.18 -5.72
N GLU A 125 6.10 -10.58 -6.79
CA GLU A 125 5.85 -10.03 -8.13
C GLU A 125 4.41 -10.29 -8.61
N ILE A 126 3.86 -11.44 -8.25
CA ILE A 126 2.46 -11.79 -8.55
C ILE A 126 1.53 -10.92 -7.70
N VAL A 127 1.70 -10.94 -6.37
CA VAL A 127 0.85 -10.20 -5.42
C VAL A 127 0.89 -8.68 -5.66
N LYS A 128 2.06 -8.11 -5.99
CA LYS A 128 2.23 -6.70 -6.33
C LYS A 128 1.29 -6.29 -7.46
N ASN A 129 1.26 -7.06 -8.54
CA ASN A 129 0.47 -6.74 -9.73
C ASN A 129 -1.05 -6.88 -9.50
N HIS A 130 -1.47 -7.81 -8.63
CA HIS A 130 -2.89 -8.09 -8.40
C HIS A 130 -3.50 -7.28 -7.26
N SER A 131 -2.80 -7.17 -6.12
CA SER A 131 -3.35 -6.59 -4.89
C SER A 131 -2.98 -5.12 -4.68
N TYR A 132 -1.83 -4.67 -5.20
CA TYR A 132 -1.30 -3.34 -4.88
C TYR A 132 -1.26 -2.39 -6.08
N GLY A 133 -0.98 -2.90 -7.29
CA GLY A 133 -0.99 -2.12 -8.53
C GLY A 133 -0.29 -0.76 -8.38
N ASP A 134 -0.99 0.33 -8.73
CA ASP A 134 -0.53 1.71 -8.56
C ASP A 134 -1.01 2.36 -7.25
N PHE A 135 -1.76 1.65 -6.41
CA PHE A 135 -2.42 2.25 -5.26
C PHE A 135 -1.45 2.67 -4.17
N GLU A 136 -0.30 1.99 -4.02
CA GLU A 136 0.67 2.25 -2.94
C GLU A 136 2.14 2.19 -3.35
N PRO A 137 2.62 3.13 -4.19
CA PRO A 137 3.98 3.11 -4.72
C PRO A 137 5.06 3.16 -3.63
N GLY A 138 4.79 3.85 -2.51
CA GLY A 138 5.72 3.94 -1.38
C GLY A 138 5.87 2.61 -0.63
N PHE A 139 4.77 1.88 -0.43
CA PHE A 139 4.82 0.56 0.20
C PHE A 139 5.50 -0.46 -0.71
N ILE A 140 5.16 -0.46 -2.00
CA ILE A 140 5.79 -1.31 -3.02
C ILE A 140 7.31 -1.11 -3.01
N ALA A 141 7.77 0.14 -3.12
CA ALA A 141 9.18 0.47 -3.10
C ALA A 141 9.88 0.01 -1.80
N ALA A 142 9.21 0.14 -0.66
CA ALA A 142 9.75 -0.34 0.61
C ALA A 142 9.89 -1.88 0.64
N VAL A 143 8.87 -2.62 0.19
CA VAL A 143 8.93 -4.10 0.13
C VAL A 143 10.03 -4.57 -0.82
N GLU A 144 10.14 -3.97 -2.01
CA GLU A 144 11.21 -4.28 -2.97
C GLU A 144 12.60 -3.99 -2.39
N ALA A 145 12.76 -2.86 -1.68
CA ALA A 145 14.01 -2.51 -1.02
C ALA A 145 14.36 -3.43 0.16
N LEU A 146 13.38 -4.06 0.81
CA LEU A 146 13.58 -5.09 1.83
C LEU A 146 14.03 -6.41 1.20
N ILE A 147 13.36 -6.86 0.14
CA ILE A 147 13.73 -8.06 -0.62
C ILE A 147 15.19 -7.95 -1.10
N ALA A 148 15.54 -6.83 -1.74
CA ALA A 148 16.89 -6.60 -2.26
C ALA A 148 17.94 -6.60 -1.13
N HIS A 149 17.63 -6.01 0.02
CA HIS A 149 18.53 -5.96 1.17
C HIS A 149 18.83 -7.36 1.72
N GLU A 150 17.80 -8.17 1.92
CA GLU A 150 17.95 -9.51 2.46
C GLU A 150 18.65 -10.47 1.49
N GLN A 151 18.34 -10.37 0.19
CA GLN A 151 19.04 -11.16 -0.84
C GLN A 151 20.52 -10.80 -0.93
N ALA A 152 20.89 -9.52 -0.79
CA ALA A 152 22.28 -9.08 -0.76
C ALA A 152 23.02 -9.63 0.47
N LYS A 153 22.37 -9.64 1.64
CA LYS A 153 22.93 -10.17 2.89
C LYS A 153 23.25 -11.66 2.82
N ARG A 154 22.45 -12.45 2.09
CA ARG A 154 22.67 -13.91 1.93
C ARG A 154 23.78 -14.28 0.94
N ARG A 155 24.19 -13.35 0.07
CA ARG A 155 25.26 -13.57 -0.93
C ARG A 155 26.66 -13.30 -0.37
N ASN A 156 26.74 -12.57 0.75
CA ASN A 156 27.99 -12.23 1.45
C ASN A 156 28.17 -13.10 2.69
#